data_AF-A0A8T3Y869-F1
#
_entry.id   AF-A0A8T3Y869-F1
#
_cell.length_a   1.000
_cell.length_b   1.000
_cell.length_c   1.000
_cell.angle_alpha   90.00
_cell.angle_beta   90.00
_cell.angle_gamma   90.00
#
_symmetry.space_group_name_H-M   'P 1'
#
loop_
_entity.id
_entity.type
_entity.pdbx_description
1 polymer ?
#
loop_
_entity_poly.entity_id
_entity_poly.type
_entity_poly.pdbx_seq_one_letter_code
_entity_poly.pdbx_strand_id
1 'polypeptide(L)'
;MLPVQWIPRSAVRRTHEQHPEAYFYDTSTRAPLANDLDYVIAAPEFSPFVAYGGIPIPGTTDVSDSVEGIWQGLKVIRGKIDPSYFEGKGRKRRGKPWGHLFGGRVIGYRDARVSIYVPSYEFMVEQRVSGTSVDSIVDKAASTTQFFFDVDENGDVHDTRRPLSHAAILVRWLNGEITRRQRLREFPQVDSLQAQE
;
A
#
# COMPACT_ATOMS: atom_id res chain seq x y z
N MET A 1 7.62 -19.27 7.13
CA MET A 1 7.29 -17.84 7.13
C MET A 1 8.58 -17.12 6.79
N LEU A 2 8.58 -16.21 5.80
CA LEU A 2 9.79 -15.44 5.49
C LEU A 2 10.15 -14.57 6.71
N PRO A 3 11.44 -14.37 7.04
CA PRO A 3 11.85 -13.48 8.13
C PRO A 3 11.72 -12.01 7.70
N VAL A 4 10.53 -11.62 7.27
CA VAL A 4 10.19 -10.27 6.82
C VAL A 4 9.25 -9.65 7.85
N GLN A 5 9.62 -8.48 8.36
CA GLN A 5 8.94 -7.84 9.47
C GLN A 5 8.69 -6.35 9.20
N TRP A 6 7.58 -5.85 9.70
CA TRP A 6 7.29 -4.43 9.72
C TRP A 6 7.71 -3.85 11.07
N ILE A 7 8.32 -2.66 11.05
CA ILE A 7 8.64 -1.91 12.27
C ILE A 7 8.19 -0.46 12.13
N PRO A 8 7.81 0.20 13.24
CA PRO A 8 7.69 1.65 13.27
C PRO A 8 9.02 2.31 12.91
N ARG A 9 8.97 3.44 12.18
CA ARG A 9 10.17 4.20 11.82
C ARG A 9 11.00 4.60 13.04
N SER A 10 10.35 4.96 14.13
CA SER A 10 10.99 5.29 15.41
C SER A 10 11.78 4.14 16.04
N ALA A 11 11.52 2.88 15.64
CA ALA A 11 12.23 1.72 16.14
C ALA A 11 13.51 1.37 15.35
N VAL A 12 13.68 1.90 14.13
CA VAL A 12 14.74 1.48 13.18
C VAL A 12 16.13 1.39 13.80
N ARG A 13 16.57 2.44 14.53
CA ARG A 13 17.91 2.46 15.15
C ARG A 13 18.08 1.37 16.20
N ARG A 14 17.10 1.23 17.09
CA ARG A 14 17.13 0.22 18.16
C ARG A 14 17.10 -1.19 17.56
N THR A 15 16.28 -1.41 16.53
CA THR A 15 16.19 -2.70 15.85
C THR A 15 17.51 -3.04 15.15
N HIS A 16 18.18 -2.07 14.52
CA HIS A 16 19.50 -2.28 13.93
C HIS A 16 20.57 -2.63 14.98
N GLU A 17 20.56 -1.97 16.16
CA GLU A 17 21.48 -2.35 17.25
C GLU A 17 21.29 -3.80 17.70
N GLN A 18 20.07 -4.33 17.61
CA GLN A 18 19.73 -5.72 17.99
C GLN A 18 19.95 -6.72 16.85
N HIS A 19 19.90 -6.25 15.60
CA HIS A 19 19.99 -7.05 14.38
C HIS A 19 20.89 -6.34 13.34
N PRO A 20 22.20 -6.16 13.62
CA PRO A 20 23.10 -5.39 12.76
C PRO A 20 23.31 -6.03 11.38
N GLU A 21 23.06 -7.32 11.25
CA GLU A 21 23.12 -8.07 9.98
C GLU A 21 21.85 -7.98 9.14
N ALA A 22 20.76 -7.45 9.67
CA ALA A 22 19.47 -7.38 8.99
C ALA A 22 19.44 -6.26 7.93
N TYR A 23 18.57 -6.43 6.93
CA TYR A 23 18.30 -5.37 5.96
C TYR A 23 17.15 -4.48 6.42
N PHE A 24 17.29 -3.18 6.22
CA PHE A 24 16.29 -2.18 6.59
C PHE A 24 15.85 -1.39 5.34
N TYR A 25 14.56 -1.43 5.02
CA TYR A 25 14.01 -0.80 3.82
C TYR A 25 13.10 0.38 4.17
N ASP A 26 13.48 1.58 3.74
CA ASP A 26 12.63 2.77 3.81
C ASP A 26 11.77 2.87 2.53
N THR A 27 10.50 2.50 2.66
CA THR A 27 9.55 2.49 1.53
C THR A 27 8.87 3.84 1.31
N SER A 28 9.30 4.88 2.01
CA SER A 28 8.79 6.24 1.82
C SER A 28 9.23 6.81 0.47
N THR A 29 8.39 7.64 -0.17
CA THR A 29 8.71 8.26 -1.49
C THR A 29 10.06 8.96 -1.56
N ARG A 30 10.51 9.55 -0.45
CA ARG A 30 11.81 10.26 -0.36
C ARG A 30 12.88 9.47 0.40
N ALA A 31 12.52 8.29 0.92
CA ALA A 31 13.35 7.42 1.75
C ALA A 31 14.32 8.19 2.68
N PRO A 32 13.81 9.12 3.53
CA PRO A 32 14.68 10.07 4.21
C PRO A 32 15.73 9.40 5.09
N LEU A 33 15.42 8.25 5.71
CA LEU A 33 16.41 7.57 6.57
C LEU A 33 17.53 6.91 5.78
N ALA A 34 17.32 6.55 4.51
CA ALA A 34 18.39 6.04 3.66
C ALA A 34 19.45 7.11 3.33
N ASN A 35 19.13 8.39 3.48
CA ASN A 35 20.12 9.48 3.35
C ASN A 35 20.91 9.71 4.63
N ASP A 36 20.35 9.33 5.78
CA ASP A 36 20.92 9.59 7.10
C ASP A 36 21.64 8.36 7.69
N LEU A 37 21.33 7.17 7.18
CA LEU A 37 21.76 5.87 7.71
C LEU A 37 22.25 4.99 6.56
N ASP A 38 23.53 4.66 6.58
CA ASP A 38 24.22 3.84 5.58
C ASP A 38 23.71 2.39 5.51
N TYR A 39 23.16 1.88 6.60
CA TYR A 39 22.54 0.55 6.67
C TYR A 39 21.07 0.51 6.21
N VAL A 40 20.47 1.66 5.83
CA VAL A 40 19.09 1.73 5.34
C VAL A 40 19.08 1.79 3.81
N ILE A 41 18.33 0.87 3.22
CA ILE A 41 18.09 0.76 1.78
C ILE A 41 16.87 1.62 1.41
N ALA A 42 17.04 2.53 0.47
CA ALA A 42 15.92 3.24 -0.14
C ALA A 42 15.10 2.29 -1.02
N ALA A 43 13.79 2.20 -0.79
CA ALA A 43 12.89 1.36 -1.58
C ALA A 43 11.62 2.13 -2.01
N PRO A 44 11.75 3.31 -2.64
CA PRO A 44 10.63 4.18 -2.98
C PRO A 44 9.67 3.56 -4.02
N GLU A 45 10.07 2.50 -4.72
CA GLU A 45 9.20 1.72 -5.61
C GLU A 45 8.00 1.11 -4.86
N PHE A 46 8.13 0.83 -3.57
CA PHE A 46 7.00 0.33 -2.78
C PHE A 46 6.07 1.45 -2.28
N SER A 47 6.37 2.72 -2.60
CA SER A 47 5.54 3.84 -2.18
C SER A 47 4.23 3.91 -2.97
N PRO A 48 3.06 4.13 -2.31
CA PRO A 48 1.78 4.27 -2.97
C PRO A 48 1.67 5.55 -3.84
N PHE A 49 2.67 6.42 -3.82
CA PHE A 49 2.71 7.68 -4.58
C PHE A 49 3.35 7.52 -5.96
N VAL A 50 4.01 6.40 -6.24
CA VAL A 50 4.65 6.17 -7.54
C VAL A 50 3.57 6.00 -8.61
N ALA A 51 3.79 6.63 -9.75
CA ALA A 51 2.91 6.53 -10.91
C ALA A 51 3.30 5.30 -11.73
N TYR A 52 2.60 4.19 -11.48
CA TYR A 52 2.77 2.93 -12.20
C TYR A 52 1.83 2.77 -13.39
N GLY A 53 0.70 3.46 -13.40
CA GLY A 53 -0.31 3.31 -14.44
C GLY A 53 -1.21 2.10 -14.23
N GLY A 54 -2.46 2.21 -14.69
CA GLY A 54 -3.35 1.06 -14.86
C GLY A 54 -3.66 0.27 -13.58
N ILE A 55 -3.72 0.93 -12.42
CA ILE A 55 -4.16 0.32 -11.16
C ILE A 55 -5.69 0.41 -11.13
N PRO A 56 -6.43 -0.72 -11.07
CA PRO A 56 -7.90 -0.70 -11.04
C PRO A 56 -8.43 0.05 -9.83
N ILE A 57 -9.45 0.88 -10.07
CA ILE A 57 -10.17 1.59 -9.01
C ILE A 57 -11.25 0.67 -8.44
N PRO A 58 -11.18 0.26 -7.17
CA PRO A 58 -12.15 -0.69 -6.61
C PRO A 58 -13.58 -0.17 -6.67
N GLY A 59 -14.47 -0.98 -7.25
CA GLY A 59 -15.89 -0.65 -7.40
C GLY A 59 -16.24 0.22 -8.61
N THR A 60 -15.29 0.42 -9.55
CA THR A 60 -15.55 1.04 -10.86
C THR A 60 -14.80 0.30 -11.98
N THR A 61 -15.02 0.70 -13.23
CA THR A 61 -14.26 0.21 -14.41
C THR A 61 -13.03 1.07 -14.72
N ASP A 62 -12.78 2.11 -13.93
CA ASP A 62 -11.70 3.06 -14.16
C ASP A 62 -10.36 2.55 -13.62
N VAL A 63 -9.29 3.24 -14.02
CA VAL A 63 -7.93 3.00 -13.53
C VAL A 63 -7.30 4.29 -13.02
N SER A 64 -6.26 4.14 -12.21
CA SER A 64 -5.42 5.24 -11.74
C SER A 64 -3.94 4.91 -11.93
N ASP A 65 -3.12 5.95 -12.03
CA ASP A 65 -1.68 5.84 -12.11
C ASP A 65 -1.02 5.49 -10.78
N SER A 66 -1.63 5.82 -9.63
CA SER A 66 -1.05 5.56 -8.31
C SER A 66 -2.10 5.18 -7.26
N VAL A 67 -1.71 4.38 -6.27
CA VAL A 67 -2.60 3.98 -5.16
C VAL A 67 -3.06 5.19 -4.35
N GLU A 68 -2.16 6.13 -4.10
CA GLU A 68 -2.50 7.39 -3.45
C GLU A 68 -3.46 8.23 -4.31
N GLY A 69 -3.34 8.18 -5.64
CA GLY A 69 -4.28 8.80 -6.56
C GLY A 69 -5.70 8.28 -6.39
N ILE A 70 -5.87 6.95 -6.31
CA ILE A 70 -7.16 6.30 -5.99
C ILE A 70 -7.69 6.82 -4.65
N TRP A 71 -6.85 6.75 -3.61
CA TRP A 71 -7.24 7.15 -2.25
C TRP A 71 -7.71 8.61 -2.18
N GLN A 72 -7.00 9.51 -2.85
CA GLN A 72 -7.29 10.94 -2.79
C GLN A 72 -8.40 11.36 -3.75
N GLY A 73 -8.51 10.68 -4.89
CA GLY A 73 -9.57 10.91 -5.86
C GLY A 73 -10.93 10.46 -5.34
N LEU A 74 -11.01 9.29 -4.71
CA LEU A 74 -12.25 8.77 -4.12
C LEU A 74 -12.65 9.44 -2.80
N LYS A 75 -11.75 10.23 -2.20
CA LYS A 75 -12.01 10.96 -0.95
C LYS A 75 -13.14 11.97 -1.15
N VAL A 76 -14.22 11.81 -0.38
CA VAL A 76 -15.37 12.71 -0.43
C VAL A 76 -15.15 13.90 0.48
N ILE A 77 -15.10 15.10 -0.08
CA ILE A 77 -15.00 16.37 0.64
C ILE A 77 -16.13 17.27 0.16
N ARG A 78 -16.96 17.77 1.09
CA ARG A 78 -18.15 18.60 0.78
C ARG A 78 -19.04 17.94 -0.30
N GLY A 79 -19.24 16.62 -0.17
CA GLY A 79 -20.07 15.84 -1.09
C GLY A 79 -19.44 15.51 -2.46
N LYS A 80 -18.17 15.85 -2.70
CA LYS A 80 -17.52 15.64 -4.01
C LYS A 80 -16.22 14.82 -3.92
N ILE A 81 -16.09 13.88 -4.85
CA ILE A 81 -14.82 13.24 -5.22
C ILE A 81 -14.05 14.13 -6.20
N ASP A 82 -12.83 13.74 -6.57
CA ASP A 82 -11.99 14.48 -7.51
C ASP A 82 -11.17 13.53 -8.42
N PRO A 83 -11.76 13.07 -9.54
CA PRO A 83 -11.11 12.11 -10.44
C PRO A 83 -9.79 12.59 -11.05
N SER A 84 -9.49 13.89 -11.04
CA SER A 84 -8.20 14.40 -11.52
C SER A 84 -7.01 13.80 -10.77
N TYR A 85 -7.22 13.31 -9.54
CA TYR A 85 -6.19 12.66 -8.73
C TYR A 85 -5.83 11.27 -9.22
N PHE A 86 -6.61 10.68 -10.13
CA PHE A 86 -6.29 9.38 -10.69
C PHE A 86 -5.08 9.43 -11.62
N GLU A 87 -4.73 10.60 -12.15
CA GLU A 87 -3.62 10.81 -13.08
C GLU A 87 -2.33 11.27 -12.37
N GLY A 88 -1.22 10.69 -12.80
CA GLY A 88 0.14 11.00 -12.37
C GLY A 88 0.53 10.47 -10.98
N LYS A 89 1.59 11.07 -10.44
CA LYS A 89 2.08 10.74 -9.09
C LYS A 89 1.05 11.11 -8.04
N GLY A 90 1.00 10.31 -6.98
CA GLY A 90 0.14 10.56 -5.83
C GLY A 90 0.34 11.96 -5.27
N ARG A 91 -0.76 12.62 -4.90
CA ARG A 91 -0.74 13.96 -4.28
C ARG A 91 -1.85 14.09 -3.26
N LYS A 92 -1.57 14.77 -2.14
CA LYS A 92 -2.54 14.91 -1.04
C LYS A 92 -3.60 15.96 -1.35
N ARG A 93 -4.87 15.58 -1.28
CA ARG A 93 -6.04 16.47 -1.33
C ARG A 93 -6.32 17.04 0.06
N ARG A 94 -6.37 18.38 0.16
CA ARG A 94 -6.68 19.09 1.41
C ARG A 94 -8.17 19.07 1.73
N GLY A 95 -8.49 19.05 3.02
CA GLY A 95 -9.85 19.15 3.55
C GLY A 95 -10.28 17.95 4.39
N LYS A 96 -11.34 18.14 5.18
CA LYS A 96 -11.87 17.09 6.06
C LYS A 96 -12.69 16.08 5.25
N PRO A 97 -12.29 14.79 5.23
CA PRO A 97 -13.04 13.77 4.52
C PRO A 97 -14.33 13.43 5.25
N TRP A 98 -15.40 13.19 4.49
CA TRP A 98 -16.63 12.58 4.97
C TRP A 98 -16.58 11.05 4.89
N GLY A 99 -15.80 10.53 3.93
CA GLY A 99 -15.66 9.12 3.64
C GLY A 99 -14.96 8.94 2.28
N HIS A 100 -15.11 7.76 1.70
CA HIS A 100 -14.65 7.48 0.32
C HIS A 100 -15.79 6.90 -0.49
N LEU A 101 -15.84 7.23 -1.78
CA LEU A 101 -16.79 6.62 -2.70
C LEU A 101 -16.33 5.20 -3.05
N PHE A 102 -17.22 4.22 -2.94
CA PHE A 102 -17.00 2.83 -3.33
C PHE A 102 -18.32 2.27 -3.88
N GLY A 103 -18.32 1.80 -5.13
CA GLY A 103 -19.53 1.22 -5.76
C GLY A 103 -20.75 2.13 -5.68
N GLY A 104 -20.57 3.45 -5.89
CA GLY A 104 -21.65 4.44 -5.84
C GLY A 104 -22.11 4.86 -4.44
N ARG A 105 -21.51 4.35 -3.36
CA ARG A 105 -21.86 4.68 -1.97
C ARG A 105 -20.69 5.27 -1.21
N VAL A 106 -20.96 6.20 -0.30
CA VAL A 106 -19.93 6.75 0.59
C VAL A 106 -19.76 5.81 1.77
N ILE A 107 -18.55 5.27 1.93
CA ILE A 107 -18.18 4.38 3.03
C ILE A 107 -17.25 5.09 4.03
N GLY A 108 -17.26 4.62 5.27
CA GLY A 108 -16.43 5.15 6.35
C GLY A 108 -14.94 4.90 6.13
N TYR A 109 -14.10 5.60 6.89
CA TYR A 109 -12.64 5.57 6.72
C TYR A 109 -12.02 4.18 6.92
N ARG A 110 -12.50 3.42 7.92
CA ARG A 110 -12.08 2.02 8.16
C ARG A 110 -12.41 1.13 6.96
N ASP A 111 -13.66 1.15 6.51
CA ASP A 111 -14.12 0.31 5.41
C ASP A 111 -13.43 0.71 4.10
N ALA A 112 -13.15 2.01 3.90
CA ALA A 112 -12.37 2.48 2.76
C ALA A 112 -10.94 1.90 2.73
N ARG A 113 -10.27 1.77 3.88
CA ARG A 113 -8.94 1.12 3.90
C ARG A 113 -9.01 -0.32 3.43
N VAL A 114 -10.02 -1.06 3.93
CA VAL A 114 -10.19 -2.47 3.61
C VAL A 114 -10.63 -2.64 2.16
N SER A 115 -11.62 -1.89 1.67
CA SER A 115 -12.23 -2.12 0.36
C SER A 115 -11.51 -1.41 -0.79
N ILE A 116 -10.75 -0.34 -0.51
CA ILE A 116 -10.08 0.48 -1.52
C ILE A 116 -8.56 0.37 -1.37
N TYR A 117 -8.02 0.91 -0.28
CA TYR A 117 -6.57 1.15 -0.16
C TYR A 117 -5.75 -0.14 -0.20
N VAL A 118 -6.10 -1.12 0.65
CA VAL A 118 -5.37 -2.38 0.75
C VAL A 118 -5.41 -3.16 -0.58
N PRO A 119 -6.58 -3.40 -1.22
CA PRO A 119 -6.64 -4.08 -2.52
C PRO A 119 -5.89 -3.37 -3.64
N SER A 120 -5.95 -2.03 -3.70
CA SER A 120 -5.20 -1.26 -4.70
C SER A 120 -3.69 -1.37 -4.46
N TYR A 121 -3.24 -1.36 -3.21
CA TYR A 121 -1.84 -1.54 -2.86
C TYR A 121 -1.34 -2.96 -3.18
N GLU A 122 -2.11 -3.99 -2.81
CA GLU A 122 -1.80 -5.39 -3.17
C GLU A 122 -1.66 -5.56 -4.68
N PHE A 123 -2.60 -5.00 -5.46
CA PHE A 123 -2.52 -5.01 -6.92
C PHE A 123 -1.24 -4.33 -7.44
N MET A 124 -0.91 -3.16 -6.90
CA MET A 124 0.29 -2.43 -7.30
C MET A 124 1.54 -3.27 -7.04
N VAL A 125 1.69 -3.83 -5.83
CA VAL A 125 2.87 -4.65 -5.49
C VAL A 125 2.95 -5.88 -6.40
N GLU A 126 1.84 -6.60 -6.57
CA GLU A 126 1.80 -7.84 -7.34
C GLU A 126 2.05 -7.61 -8.84
N GLN A 127 1.43 -6.58 -9.43
CA GLN A 127 1.36 -6.43 -10.89
C GLN A 127 2.23 -5.30 -11.45
N ARG A 128 2.68 -4.37 -10.62
CA ARG A 128 3.40 -3.15 -11.07
C ARG A 128 4.80 -3.01 -10.51
N VAL A 129 5.06 -3.56 -9.33
CA VAL A 129 6.39 -3.52 -8.70
C VAL A 129 7.23 -4.77 -9.04
N SER A 130 6.62 -5.90 -9.47
CA SER A 130 7.31 -7.20 -9.62
C SER A 130 7.98 -7.41 -11.00
N GLY A 131 9.12 -8.11 -11.15
CA GLY A 131 9.68 -9.16 -10.26
C GLY A 131 11.04 -8.92 -9.57
N THR A 132 12.01 -8.19 -10.14
CA THR A 132 13.40 -8.20 -9.62
C THR A 132 13.58 -7.67 -8.19
N SER A 133 12.84 -6.63 -7.77
CA SER A 133 12.93 -6.10 -6.40
C SER A 133 12.33 -7.07 -5.37
N VAL A 134 11.18 -7.68 -5.69
CA VAL A 134 10.51 -8.64 -4.80
C VAL A 134 11.32 -9.93 -4.71
N ASP A 135 11.82 -10.44 -5.84
CA ASP A 135 12.65 -11.64 -5.88
C ASP A 135 13.94 -11.44 -5.06
N SER A 136 14.61 -10.30 -5.19
CA SER A 136 15.80 -9.99 -4.38
C SER A 136 15.50 -9.96 -2.87
N ILE A 137 14.34 -9.44 -2.47
CA ILE A 137 13.89 -9.47 -1.07
C ILE A 137 13.69 -10.92 -0.66
N VAL A 138 12.93 -11.71 -1.41
CA VAL A 138 12.64 -13.11 -1.05
C VAL A 138 13.93 -13.93 -0.93
N ASP A 139 14.86 -13.77 -1.87
CA ASP A 139 16.16 -14.46 -1.86
C ASP A 139 16.99 -14.09 -0.62
N LYS A 140 17.08 -12.80 -0.26
CA LYS A 140 17.77 -12.34 0.96
C LYS A 140 17.10 -12.85 2.22
N ALA A 141 15.78 -13.02 2.20
CA ALA A 141 15.02 -13.56 3.32
C ALA A 141 15.39 -15.02 3.64
N ALA A 142 16.04 -15.74 2.72
CA ALA A 142 16.48 -17.11 3.00
C ALA A 142 17.53 -17.19 4.11
N SER A 143 18.34 -16.14 4.30
CA SER A 143 19.43 -16.14 5.29
C SER A 143 19.42 -14.94 6.25
N THR A 144 18.74 -13.85 5.90
CA THR A 144 18.83 -12.59 6.62
C THR A 144 17.45 -12.00 6.88
N THR A 145 17.20 -11.57 8.12
CA THR A 145 15.96 -10.87 8.47
C THR A 145 15.86 -9.54 7.74
N GLN A 146 14.65 -9.18 7.31
CA GLN A 146 14.39 -7.94 6.60
C GLN A 146 13.30 -7.14 7.30
N PHE A 147 13.59 -5.87 7.54
CA PHE A 147 12.70 -4.93 8.19
C PHE A 147 12.24 -3.86 7.20
N PHE A 148 10.93 -3.61 7.17
CA PHE A 148 10.33 -2.58 6.32
C PHE A 148 9.64 -1.54 7.19
N PHE A 149 9.76 -0.27 6.77
CA PHE A 149 9.08 0.84 7.41
C PHE A 149 8.73 1.93 6.38
N ASP A 150 7.90 2.87 6.81
CA ASP A 150 7.59 4.09 6.07
C ASP A 150 7.39 5.27 7.04
N VAL A 151 6.84 6.39 6.57
CA VAL A 151 6.60 7.58 7.40
C VAL A 151 5.54 7.34 8.48
N ASP A 152 4.52 6.54 8.18
CA ASP A 152 3.41 6.19 9.05
C ASP A 152 3.77 4.97 9.92
N GLU A 153 3.28 4.97 11.17
CA GLU A 153 3.66 3.98 12.19
C GLU A 153 2.49 3.12 12.69
N ASN A 154 1.37 3.13 11.98
CA ASN A 154 0.19 2.35 12.36
C ASN A 154 0.04 1.15 11.42
N GLY A 155 0.30 -0.06 11.91
CA GLY A 155 0.09 -1.31 11.17
C GLY A 155 -1.34 -1.85 11.24
N ASP A 156 -2.21 -1.29 12.08
CA ASP A 156 -3.58 -1.77 12.26
C ASP A 156 -4.55 -1.04 11.32
N VAL A 157 -5.11 -1.80 10.37
CA VAL A 157 -6.11 -1.32 9.42
C VAL A 157 -7.38 -0.81 10.12
N HIS A 158 -7.71 -1.34 11.30
CA HIS A 158 -8.87 -0.97 12.10
C HIS A 158 -8.64 0.25 13.01
N ASP A 159 -7.39 0.60 13.32
CA ASP A 159 -7.09 1.82 14.07
C ASP A 159 -7.16 3.05 13.15
N THR A 160 -8.29 3.76 13.19
CA THR A 160 -8.52 4.95 12.36
C THR A 160 -7.93 6.24 12.95
N ARG A 161 -7.27 6.21 14.11
CA ARG A 161 -6.74 7.41 14.78
C ARG A 161 -5.48 7.95 14.10
N ARG A 162 -4.75 7.09 13.38
CA ARG A 162 -3.50 7.40 12.68
C ARG A 162 -3.53 6.83 11.25
N PRO A 163 -2.88 7.45 10.26
CA PRO A 163 -2.79 6.90 8.90
C PRO A 163 -2.15 5.50 8.91
N LEU A 164 -2.61 4.61 8.02
CA LEU A 164 -2.12 3.24 7.92
C LEU A 164 -0.77 3.21 7.20
N SER A 165 0.20 2.49 7.77
CA SER A 165 1.49 2.21 7.14
C SER A 165 1.31 1.28 5.95
N HIS A 166 1.82 1.67 4.79
CA HIS A 166 1.84 0.80 3.61
C HIS A 166 2.92 -0.28 3.71
N ALA A 167 4.03 -0.01 4.41
CA ALA A 167 5.05 -1.02 4.73
C ALA A 167 4.45 -2.18 5.55
N ALA A 168 3.52 -1.89 6.47
CA ALA A 168 2.80 -2.94 7.20
C ALA A 168 1.97 -3.83 6.26
N ILE A 169 1.33 -3.24 5.23
CA ILE A 169 0.60 -4.00 4.21
C ILE A 169 1.57 -4.83 3.38
N LEU A 170 2.67 -4.24 2.91
CA LEU A 170 3.70 -4.92 2.12
C LEU A 170 4.24 -6.17 2.84
N VAL A 171 4.59 -6.05 4.12
CA VAL A 171 5.12 -7.17 4.91
C VAL A 171 4.11 -8.30 5.02
N ARG A 172 2.84 -7.98 5.31
CA ARG A 172 1.77 -8.98 5.35
C ARG A 172 1.59 -9.67 4.00
N TRP A 173 1.72 -8.93 2.90
CA TRP A 173 1.65 -9.49 1.55
C TRP A 173 2.85 -10.41 1.26
N LEU A 174 4.07 -9.98 1.58
CA LEU A 174 5.30 -10.79 1.45
C LEU A 174 5.23 -12.07 2.27
N ASN A 175 4.63 -12.01 3.47
CA ASN A 175 4.44 -13.17 4.34
C ASN A 175 3.26 -14.08 3.91
N GLY A 176 2.49 -13.69 2.89
CA GLY A 176 1.32 -14.44 2.43
C GLY A 176 0.11 -14.38 3.37
N GLU A 177 0.09 -13.42 4.31
CA GLU A 177 -1.01 -13.21 5.26
C GLU A 177 -2.19 -12.47 4.64
N ILE A 178 -1.93 -11.71 3.57
CA ILE A 178 -2.96 -11.09 2.75
C ILE A 178 -2.73 -11.50 1.31
N THR A 179 -3.73 -12.15 0.71
CA THR A 179 -3.72 -12.48 -0.72
C THR A 179 -5.13 -12.29 -1.27
N ARG A 180 -5.23 -11.71 -2.48
CA ARG A 180 -6.47 -11.54 -3.25
C ARG A 180 -7.31 -12.83 -3.35
N ARG A 181 -6.68 -14.01 -3.31
CA ARG A 181 -7.35 -15.33 -3.36
C ARG A 181 -8.26 -15.65 -2.16
N GLN A 182 -8.06 -15.04 -1.00
CA GLN A 182 -8.94 -15.25 0.16
C GLN A 182 -10.22 -14.41 0.07
N ARG A 183 -10.15 -13.19 -0.49
CA ARG A 183 -11.35 -12.32 -0.62
C ARG A 183 -12.25 -12.65 -1.80
N LEU A 184 -11.73 -13.15 -2.92
CA LEU A 184 -12.58 -13.60 -4.04
C LEU A 184 -13.50 -14.78 -3.65
N ARG A 185 -13.21 -15.49 -2.54
CA ARG A 185 -14.11 -16.50 -1.97
C ARG A 185 -15.19 -15.91 -1.06
N GLU A 186 -14.96 -14.75 -0.46
CA GLU A 186 -15.84 -14.12 0.53
C GLU A 186 -16.70 -12.98 -0.06
N PHE A 187 -16.26 -12.37 -1.15
CA PHE A 187 -16.99 -11.31 -1.86
C PHE A 187 -16.87 -11.54 -3.37
N PRO A 188 -17.83 -12.27 -3.98
CA PRO A 188 -17.83 -12.48 -5.41
C PRO A 188 -17.95 -11.14 -6.14
N GLN A 189 -17.14 -10.98 -7.19
CA GLN A 189 -17.30 -9.90 -8.17
C GLN A 189 -18.72 -10.01 -8.75
N VAL A 190 -19.37 -8.86 -8.92
CA VAL A 190 -20.64 -8.79 -9.63
C VAL A 190 -20.31 -8.85 -11.13
N ASP A 191 -20.09 -10.06 -11.64
CA ASP A 191 -19.99 -10.27 -13.08
C ASP A 191 -21.40 -10.29 -13.69
N SER A 192 -21.71 -9.27 -14.49
CA SER A 192 -22.66 -9.44 -15.60
C SER A 192 -22.43 -8.37 -16.66
N LEU A 193 -22.34 -8.84 -17.92
CA LEU A 193 -22.19 -8.15 -19.22
C LEU A 193 -20.73 -8.20 -19.70
N GLN A 194 -20.34 -9.16 -20.56
CA GLN A 194 -20.83 -9.42 -21.93
C GLN A 194 -20.86 -10.95 -22.19
N ALA A 195 -22.00 -11.56 -22.56
CA ALA A 195 -22.50 -11.74 -23.93
C ALA A 195 -21.41 -12.28 -24.88
N GLN A 196 -21.37 -13.60 -25.09
CA GLN A 196 -21.86 -14.24 -26.32
C GLN A 196 -21.34 -13.58 -27.61
N GLU A 197 -20.33 -14.22 -28.21
CA GLU A 197 -20.26 -14.45 -29.66
C GLU A 197 -20.25 -15.97 -29.89
#